data_AF-A0A1U7M6K0-F1
#
_entry.id   AF-A0A1U7M6K0-F1
#
_cell.length_a   1.000
_cell.length_b   1.000
_cell.length_c   1.000
_cell.angle_alpha   90.00
_cell.angle_beta   90.00
_cell.angle_gamma   90.00
#
_symmetry.space_group_name_H-M   'P 1'
#
loop_
_entity.id
_entity.type
_entity.pdbx_description
1 polymer ?
#
loop_
_entity_poly.entity_id
_entity_poly.type
_entity_poly.pdbx_seq_one_letter_code
_entity_poly.pdbx_strand_id
1 'polypeptide(L)'
;MTKMRRIVAGIAWFVYLSLFLMKIDIPKNVFISLLLIILINQAIDEWNNYKETKRKVHLLIPVTALLFCVYGVLILIYKTLNK
;
A
#
# COMPACT_ATOMS: atom_id res chain seq x y z
N MET A 1 1.93 6.42 19.42
CA MET A 1 2.48 5.54 18.37
C MET A 1 1.98 5.86 16.96
N THR A 2 0.72 6.26 16.77
CA THR A 2 0.12 6.61 15.46
C THR A 2 0.83 7.77 14.74
N LYS A 3 1.17 8.87 15.42
CA LYS A 3 1.95 9.98 14.80
C LYS A 3 3.32 9.54 14.29
N MET A 4 4.06 8.76 15.07
CA MET A 4 5.39 8.28 14.69
C MET A 4 5.31 7.27 13.54
N ARG A 5 4.34 6.35 13.57
CA ARG A 5 4.05 5.42 12.45
C ARG A 5 3.73 6.17 11.16
N ARG A 6 2.93 7.24 11.23
CA ARG A 6 2.59 8.07 10.07
C ARG A 6 3.81 8.76 9.46
N ILE A 7 4.71 9.28 10.30
CA ILE A 7 5.95 9.91 9.84
C ILE A 7 6.86 8.87 9.17
N VAL A 8 7.03 7.70 9.79
CA VAL A 8 7.84 6.60 9.22
C VAL A 8 7.26 6.12 7.88
N ALA A 9 5.93 5.96 7.78
CA ALA A 9 5.27 5.61 6.54
C ALA A 9 5.41 6.69 5.46
N GLY A 10 5.36 7.97 5.83
CA GLY A 10 5.60 9.09 4.92
C GLY A 10 7.04 9.12 4.39
N ILE A 11 8.03 8.88 5.25
CA ILE A 11 9.44 8.76 4.83
C ILE A 11 9.62 7.54 3.90
N ALA A 12 9.04 6.40 4.25
CA ALA A 12 9.08 5.20 3.40
C ALA A 12 8.44 5.44 2.02
N TRP A 13 7.34 6.18 1.97
CA TRP A 13 6.71 6.61 0.71
C TRP A 13 7.63 7.51 -0.12
N PHE A 14 8.30 8.47 0.52
CA PHE A 14 9.21 9.38 -0.16
C PHE A 14 10.43 8.65 -0.73
N VAL A 15 11.00 7.71 0.04
CA VAL A 15 12.08 6.83 -0.44
C VAL A 15 11.58 5.98 -1.61
N TYR A 16 10.42 5.35 -1.49
CA TYR A 16 9.83 4.55 -2.56
C TYR A 16 9.62 5.35 -3.86
N LEU A 17 9.10 6.57 -3.76
CA LEU A 17 8.89 7.47 -4.89
C LEU A 17 10.22 7.88 -5.53
N SER A 18 11.24 8.16 -4.71
CA SER A 18 12.58 8.52 -5.19
C SER A 18 13.21 7.36 -5.96
N LEU A 19 13.13 6.14 -5.43
CA LEU A 19 13.61 4.92 -6.10
C LEU A 19 12.90 4.68 -7.43
N PHE A 20 11.58 4.90 -7.48
CA PHE A 20 10.78 4.78 -8.70
C PHE A 20 11.17 5.81 -9.76
N LEU A 21 11.32 7.08 -9.37
CA LEU A 21 11.68 8.17 -10.28
C LEU A 21 13.11 8.05 -10.80
N MET A 22 14.04 7.61 -9.96
CA MET A 22 15.43 7.37 -10.34
C MET A 22 15.63 6.14 -11.24
N LYS A 23 14.55 5.38 -11.54
CA LYS A 23 14.60 4.15 -12.35
C LYS A 23 15.72 3.20 -11.92
N ILE A 24 15.96 3.10 -10.62
CA ILE A 24 16.98 2.19 -10.10
C ILE A 24 16.55 0.77 -10.43
N ASP A 25 17.48 -0.05 -10.92
CA ASP A 25 17.27 -1.46 -11.20
C ASP A 25 17.08 -2.25 -9.89
N ILE A 26 15.88 -2.15 -9.33
CA ILE A 26 15.46 -2.88 -8.14
C ILE A 26 14.71 -4.13 -8.60
N PRO A 27 15.02 -5.31 -8.05
CA PRO A 27 14.24 -6.50 -8.33
C PRO A 27 12.76 -6.24 -8.03
N LYS A 28 11.90 -6.50 -9.02
CA LYS A 28 10.45 -6.21 -8.96
C LYS A 28 9.80 -6.72 -7.67
N ASN A 29 10.26 -7.86 -7.16
CA ASN A 29 9.76 -8.49 -5.93
C ASN A 29 10.00 -7.60 -4.69
N VAL A 30 11.17 -6.96 -4.59
CA VAL A 30 11.51 -6.06 -3.48
C VAL A 30 10.68 -4.78 -3.58
N PHE A 31 10.55 -4.25 -4.79
CA PHE A 31 9.77 -3.05 -5.05
C PHE A 31 8.28 -3.25 -4.73
N ILE A 32 7.69 -4.36 -5.16
CA ILE A 32 6.30 -4.72 -4.86
C ILE A 32 6.10 -4.95 -3.35
N SER A 33 7.04 -5.61 -2.68
CA SER A 33 6.96 -5.85 -1.24
C SER A 33 6.99 -4.55 -0.44
N LEU A 34 7.86 -3.60 -0.82
CA LEU A 34 7.91 -2.26 -0.23
C LEU A 34 6.59 -1.50 -0.41
N LEU A 35 6.03 -1.52 -1.63
CA LEU A 35 4.74 -0.88 -1.91
C LEU A 35 3.62 -1.46 -1.03
N LEU A 36 3.58 -2.79 -0.90
CA LEU A 36 2.57 -3.48 -0.10
C LEU A 36 2.63 -3.06 1.38
N ILE A 37 3.84 -3.00 1.95
CA ILE A 37 4.05 -2.57 3.34
C ILE A 37 3.57 -1.14 3.56
N ILE A 38 3.84 -0.23 2.61
CA ILE A 38 3.42 1.17 2.72
C ILE A 38 1.89 1.28 2.63
N LEU A 39 1.27 0.61 1.67
CA LEU A 39 -0.18 0.62 1.48
C LEU A 39 -0.94 0.04 2.69
N ILE A 40 -0.46 -1.06 3.27
CA ILE A 40 -1.07 -1.65 4.48
C ILE A 40 -0.97 -0.66 5.65
N ASN A 41 0.20 -0.05 5.85
CA ASN A 41 0.38 0.92 6.93
C ASN A 41 -0.53 2.15 6.77
N GLN A 42 -0.65 2.69 5.55
CA GLN A 42 -1.59 3.79 5.27
C GLN A 42 -3.03 3.38 5.49
N ALA A 43 -3.45 2.22 4.98
CA ALA A 43 -4.81 1.72 5.14
C ALA A 43 -5.21 1.58 6.62
N ILE A 44 -4.32 1.07 7.48
CA ILE A 44 -4.57 0.97 8.93
C ILE A 44 -4.68 2.36 9.57
N ASP A 45 -3.78 3.28 9.20
CA ASP A 45 -3.78 4.65 9.74
C ASP A 45 -5.07 5.40 9.38
N GLU A 46 -5.52 5.26 8.14
CA GLU A 46 -6.75 5.89 7.66
C GLU A 46 -8.01 5.21 8.16
N TRP A 47 -8.00 3.90 8.33
CA TRP A 47 -9.09 3.20 9.01
C TRP A 47 -9.28 3.70 10.46
N ASN A 48 -8.17 3.92 11.18
CA ASN A 48 -8.22 4.49 12.51
C ASN A 48 -8.76 5.93 12.50
N ASN A 49 -8.28 6.78 11.57
CA ASN A 49 -8.82 8.13 11.40
C ASN A 49 -10.31 8.13 11.03
N TYR A 50 -10.76 7.15 10.22
CA TYR A 50 -12.17 6.98 9.88
C TYR A 50 -13.00 6.63 11.10
N LYS A 51 -12.53 5.71 11.96
CA LYS A 51 -13.22 5.38 13.21
C LYS A 51 -13.40 6.60 14.11
N GLU A 52 -12.40 7.47 14.17
CA GLU A 52 -12.44 8.69 14.99
C GLU A 52 -13.30 9.80 14.39
N THR A 53 -13.17 10.08 13.08
CA THR A 53 -13.79 11.25 12.44
C THR A 53 -15.09 10.94 11.69
N LYS A 54 -15.36 9.66 11.40
CA LYS A 54 -16.42 9.17 10.50
C LYS A 54 -16.42 9.79 9.09
N ARG A 55 -15.33 10.43 8.66
CA ARG A 55 -15.23 11.05 7.34
C ARG A 55 -14.92 10.02 6.27
N LYS A 56 -15.83 9.86 5.31
CA LYS A 56 -15.72 8.87 4.21
C LYS A 56 -14.45 9.01 3.36
N VAL A 57 -13.84 10.19 3.31
CA VAL A 57 -12.54 10.41 2.61
C VAL A 57 -11.45 9.46 3.11
N HIS A 58 -11.43 9.15 4.41
CA HIS A 58 -10.45 8.22 4.98
C HIS A 58 -10.70 6.75 4.60
N LEU A 59 -11.79 6.42 3.89
CA LEU A 59 -12.02 5.07 3.37
C LEU A 59 -11.45 4.87 1.95
N LEU A 60 -11.10 5.94 1.23
CA LEU A 60 -10.68 5.85 -0.17
C LEU A 60 -9.42 5.00 -0.34
N ILE A 61 -8.39 5.24 0.46
CA ILE A 61 -7.12 4.50 0.40
C ILE A 61 -7.27 3.05 0.91
N PRO A 62 -7.93 2.79 2.05
CA PRO A 62 -8.22 1.40 2.47
C PRO A 62 -8.98 0.59 1.43
N VAL A 63 -10.01 1.18 0.80
CA VAL A 63 -10.84 0.50 -0.21
C VAL A 63 -10.05 0.25 -1.49
N THR A 64 -9.28 1.21 -1.97
CA THR A 64 -8.44 1.03 -3.16
C THR A 64 -7.34 0.00 -2.93
N ALA A 65 -6.69 0.01 -1.77
CA ALA A 65 -5.72 -1.02 -1.39
C ALA A 65 -6.34 -2.43 -1.38
N LEU A 66 -7.56 -2.56 -0.85
CA LEU A 66 -8.27 -3.83 -0.80
C LEU A 66 -8.63 -4.35 -2.21
N LEU A 67 -9.05 -3.46 -3.11
CA LEU A 67 -9.28 -3.80 -4.52
C LEU A 67 -8.00 -4.28 -5.22
N PHE A 68 -6.87 -3.63 -4.98
CA PHE A 68 -5.57 -4.07 -5.52
C PHE A 68 -5.17 -5.46 -5.01
N CYS A 69 -5.40 -5.75 -3.72
CA CYS A 69 -5.17 -7.08 -3.15
C CYS A 69 -6.05 -8.14 -3.82
N VAL A 70 -7.36 -7.89 -3.96
CA VAL A 70 -8.30 -8.81 -4.62
C VAL A 70 -7.89 -9.05 -6.07
N TYR A 71 -7.55 -7.99 -6.80
CA TYR A 71 -7.08 -8.09 -8.18
C TYR A 71 -5.78 -8.91 -8.29
N GLY A 72 -4.82 -8.69 -7.40
CA GLY A 72 -3.57 -9.47 -7.35
C GLY A 72 -3.83 -10.96 -7.11
N VAL A 73 -4.74 -11.30 -6.19
CA VAL A 73 -5.13 -12.69 -5.92
C VAL A 73 -5.81 -13.31 -7.14
N LEU A 74 -6.73 -12.60 -7.80
CA LEU A 74 -7.40 -13.09 -9.01
C LEU A 74 -6.41 -13.39 -10.15
N ILE A 75 -5.40 -12.53 -10.35
CA ILE A 75 -4.33 -12.79 -11.33
C ILE A 75 -3.57 -14.07 -10.97
N LEU A 76 -3.22 -14.27 -9.70
CA LEU A 76 -2.49 -15.46 -9.26
C LEU A 76 -3.31 -16.74 -9.49
N ILE A 77 -4.61 -16.70 -9.18
CA ILE A 77 -5.53 -17.81 -9.43
C ILE A 77 -5.63 -18.10 -10.93
N TYR A 78 -5.87 -17.07 -11.76
CA TYR A 78 -5.95 -17.21 -13.21
C TYR A 78 -4.67 -17.80 -13.81
N LYS A 79 -3.50 -17.35 -13.34
CA LYS A 79 -2.20 -17.88 -13.80
C LYS A 79 -1.99 -19.33 -13.37
N THR A 80 -2.52 -19.74 -12.22
CA THR A 80 -2.42 -21.12 -11.73
C THR A 80 -3.37 -22.05 -12.48
N LEU A 81 -4.55 -21.58 -12.87
CA LEU A 81 -5.55 -22.36 -13.62
C LEU A 81 -5.21 -22.54 -15.10
N ASN A 82 -4.44 -21.62 -15.71
CA ASN A 82 -4.02 -21.69 -17.12
C ASN A 82 -2.61 -22.29 -17.31
N LYS A 83 -2.08 -22.97 -16.29
CA LYS A 83 -0.74 -23.59 -16.31
C LYS A 83 -0.88 -25.10 -16.16
#